data_AF-A0A432WQK1-F1
#
_entry.id   AF-A0A432WQK1-F1
#
_cell.length_a   1.000
_cell.length_b   1.000
_cell.length_c   1.000
_cell.angle_alpha   90.00
_cell.angle_beta   90.00
_cell.angle_gamma   90.00
#
_symmetry.space_group_name_H-M   'P 1'
#
loop_
_entity.id
_entity.type
_entity.pdbx_description
1 polymer ?
#
loop_
_entity_poly.entity_id
_entity_poly.type
_entity_poly.pdbx_seq_one_letter_code
_entity_poly.pdbx_strand_id
1 'polypeptide(L)'
;MQSRGHIAAVPHNGSHASNLIGMDVETNDDESIGSVDDLVIDSNGQVVAIVVSVGGFLGIGQKDVAIGWGNVTRSGTADDQELRANVTRDALKSAPEFASRN
;
A
#
# COMPACT_ATOMS: atom_id res chain seq x y z
N MET A 1 -6.56 -25.29 26.94
CA MET A 1 -7.06 -24.68 25.69
C MET A 1 -6.04 -25.01 24.61
N GLN A 2 -6.37 -25.87 23.65
CA GLN A 2 -5.41 -26.28 22.62
C GLN A 2 -5.27 -25.18 21.58
N SER A 3 -4.10 -24.57 21.50
CA SER A 3 -3.70 -23.64 20.44
C SER A 3 -3.63 -24.42 19.13
N ARG A 4 -4.70 -24.38 18.34
CA ARG A 4 -4.65 -24.83 16.95
C ARG A 4 -3.70 -23.86 16.23
N GLY A 5 -2.53 -24.33 15.80
CA GLY A 5 -1.53 -23.55 15.07
C GLY A 5 -1.96 -23.11 13.67
N HIS A 6 -3.27 -22.94 13.46
CA HIS A 6 -3.89 -22.50 12.22
C HIS A 6 -5.10 -21.63 12.56
N ILE A 7 -5.39 -20.67 11.69
CA ILE A 7 -6.62 -19.90 11.69
C ILE A 7 -7.51 -20.38 10.55
N ALA A 8 -8.81 -20.52 10.78
CA ALA A 8 -9.76 -21.01 9.78
C ALA A 8 -10.37 -19.87 8.93
N ALA A 9 -10.16 -18.61 9.34
CA ALA A 9 -10.66 -17.42 8.67
C ALA A 9 -9.82 -16.20 9.05
N VAL A 10 -9.88 -15.15 8.24
CA VAL A 10 -9.32 -13.83 8.58
C VAL A 10 -10.10 -13.27 9.77
N PRO A 11 -9.43 -12.78 10.83
CA PRO A 11 -10.12 -12.18 11.97
C PRO A 11 -10.83 -10.88 11.56
N HIS A 12 -11.80 -10.43 12.34
CA HIS A 12 -12.61 -9.24 12.03
C HIS A 12 -11.79 -7.95 11.88
N ASN A 13 -10.57 -7.90 12.43
CA ASN A 13 -9.61 -6.81 12.32
C ASN A 13 -8.47 -7.10 11.34
N GLY A 14 -8.54 -8.21 10.59
CA GLY A 14 -7.58 -8.60 9.57
C GLY A 14 -8.06 -8.30 8.16
N SER A 15 -7.14 -8.30 7.22
CA SER A 15 -7.43 -8.26 5.78
C SER A 15 -6.42 -9.12 5.06
N HIS A 16 -6.81 -9.72 3.93
CA HIS A 16 -5.83 -10.36 3.06
C HIS A 16 -4.91 -9.28 2.48
N ALA A 17 -3.61 -9.53 2.42
CA ALA A 17 -2.65 -8.65 1.76
C ALA A 17 -3.00 -8.44 0.28
N SER A 18 -3.52 -9.48 -0.37
CA SER A 18 -4.02 -9.43 -1.76
C SER A 18 -5.21 -8.49 -1.96
N ASN A 19 -5.89 -8.06 -0.88
CA ASN A 19 -6.93 -7.05 -0.99
C ASN A 19 -6.34 -5.64 -1.06
N LEU A 20 -5.07 -5.45 -0.69
CA LEU A 20 -4.36 -4.18 -0.77
C LEU A 20 -3.46 -4.13 -2.00
N ILE A 21 -2.74 -5.22 -2.28
CA ILE A 21 -1.88 -5.33 -3.46
C ILE A 21 -2.75 -5.26 -4.72
N GLY A 22 -2.36 -4.39 -5.65
CA GLY A 22 -3.11 -4.10 -6.88
C GLY A 22 -4.21 -3.05 -6.73
N MET A 23 -4.49 -2.55 -5.53
CA MET A 23 -5.39 -1.42 -5.35
C MET A 23 -4.79 -0.14 -5.91
N ASP A 24 -5.62 0.67 -6.55
CA ASP A 24 -5.24 2.02 -6.95
C ASP A 24 -5.14 2.93 -5.73
N VAL A 25 -4.13 3.78 -5.75
CA VAL A 25 -3.83 4.76 -4.70
C VAL A 25 -4.01 6.16 -5.29
N GLU A 26 -4.81 6.97 -4.61
CA GLU A 26 -5.11 8.34 -4.99
C GLU A 26 -4.65 9.31 -3.90
N THR A 27 -4.41 10.58 -4.25
CA THR A 27 -4.19 11.62 -3.25
C THR A 27 -5.52 12.03 -2.61
N ASN A 28 -5.46 12.86 -1.55
CA ASN A 28 -6.67 13.48 -0.99
C ASN A 28 -7.36 14.47 -1.94
N ASP A 29 -6.66 14.90 -3.00
CA ASP A 29 -7.16 15.80 -4.05
C ASP A 29 -7.70 15.02 -5.28
N ASP A 30 -8.01 13.72 -5.09
CA ASP A 30 -8.53 12.81 -6.12
C ASP A 30 -7.59 12.65 -7.33
N GLU A 31 -6.27 12.79 -7.11
CA GLU A 31 -5.26 12.51 -8.14
C GLU A 31 -4.75 11.07 -8.03
N SER A 32 -4.91 10.27 -9.09
CA SER A 32 -4.31 8.94 -9.17
C SER A 32 -2.78 9.00 -9.09
N ILE A 33 -2.19 8.25 -8.17
CA ILE A 33 -0.74 8.10 -8.02
C ILE A 33 -0.24 6.94 -8.87
N GLY A 34 -0.86 5.76 -8.67
CA GLY A 34 -0.51 4.46 -9.22
C GLY A 34 -1.20 3.35 -8.41
N SER A 35 -0.62 2.15 -8.39
CA SER A 35 -1.20 0.99 -7.68
C SER A 35 -0.21 0.42 -6.65
N VAL A 36 -0.72 -0.29 -5.65
CA VAL A 36 0.13 -0.93 -4.63
C VAL A 36 0.81 -2.16 -5.19
N ASP A 37 2.14 -2.17 -5.22
CA ASP A 37 2.94 -3.31 -5.71
C ASP A 37 3.36 -4.25 -4.58
N ASP A 38 3.65 -3.69 -3.39
CA ASP A 38 4.16 -4.47 -2.25
C ASP A 38 3.78 -3.84 -0.90
N LEU A 39 3.95 -4.61 0.18
CA LEU A 39 3.75 -4.19 1.57
C LEU A 39 5.04 -4.38 2.36
N VAL A 40 5.48 -3.34 3.06
CA VAL A 40 6.61 -3.44 3.99
C VAL A 40 6.08 -3.86 5.35
N ILE A 41 6.60 -4.98 5.88
CA ILE A 41 6.20 -5.55 7.16
C ILE A 41 7.39 -5.48 8.14
N ASP A 42 7.15 -5.06 9.38
CA ASP A 42 8.17 -5.00 10.43
C ASP A 42 8.42 -6.37 11.10
N SER A 43 9.37 -6.42 12.02
CA SER A 43 9.69 -7.64 12.79
C SER A 43 8.54 -8.15 13.67
N ASN A 44 7.53 -7.31 13.94
CA ASN A 44 6.35 -7.65 14.74
C ASN A 44 5.20 -8.15 13.86
N GLY A 45 5.37 -8.22 12.53
CA GLY A 45 4.33 -8.63 11.59
C GLY A 45 3.32 -7.53 11.27
N GLN A 46 3.64 -6.26 11.55
CA GLN A 46 2.78 -5.12 11.24
C GLN A 46 3.17 -4.50 9.90
N VAL A 47 2.16 -4.14 9.08
CA VAL A 47 2.39 -3.36 7.86
C VAL A 47 2.79 -1.94 8.25
N VAL A 48 3.98 -1.52 7.86
CA VAL A 48 4.53 -0.19 8.18
C VAL A 48 4.55 0.74 6.97
N ALA A 49 4.49 0.21 5.75
CA ALA A 49 4.37 0.99 4.52
C ALA A 49 3.72 0.18 3.39
N ILE A 50 3.13 0.88 2.43
CA ILE A 50 2.77 0.35 1.11
C ILE A 50 3.81 0.83 0.10
N VAL A 51 4.18 -0.01 -0.85
CA VAL A 51 5.04 0.37 -1.98
C VAL A 51 4.14 0.63 -3.17
N VAL A 52 4.28 1.80 -3.78
CA VAL A 52 3.44 2.25 -4.88
C VAL A 52 4.33 2.67 -6.05
N SER A 53 4.08 2.13 -7.23
CA SER A 53 4.65 2.61 -8.49
C SER A 53 4.10 3.99 -8.84
N VAL A 54 4.94 5.03 -8.83
CA VAL A 54 4.51 6.41 -9.11
C VAL A 54 4.98 6.85 -10.49
N GLY A 55 4.05 6.86 -11.45
CA GLY A 55 4.26 7.41 -12.79
C GLY A 55 5.09 6.52 -13.73
N GLY A 56 5.17 6.94 -15.00
CA GLY A 56 5.81 6.23 -16.10
C GLY A 56 4.81 5.56 -17.05
N PHE A 57 4.75 6.00 -18.31
CA PHE A 57 4.14 5.22 -19.40
C PHE A 57 5.32 4.65 -20.19
N LEU A 58 5.44 3.32 -20.27
CA LEU A 58 6.52 2.58 -20.97
C LEU A 58 7.92 2.61 -20.31
N GLY A 59 8.01 2.31 -19.00
CA GLY A 59 9.27 1.87 -18.37
C GLY A 59 10.40 2.92 -18.26
N ILE A 60 10.12 4.19 -18.60
CA ILE A 60 11.04 5.31 -18.39
C ILE A 60 10.39 6.25 -17.38
N GLY A 61 11.05 6.45 -16.25
CA GLY A 61 10.58 7.35 -15.19
C GLY A 61 9.51 6.76 -14.27
N GLN A 62 9.28 5.44 -14.33
CA GLN A 62 8.61 4.72 -13.24
C GLN A 62 9.58 4.55 -12.10
N LYS A 63 9.09 4.79 -10.89
CA LYS A 63 9.82 4.56 -9.66
C LYS A 63 8.88 4.06 -8.59
N ASP A 64 9.41 3.23 -7.72
CA ASP A 64 8.68 2.72 -6.57
C ASP A 64 8.89 3.67 -5.40
N VAL A 65 7.82 3.97 -4.66
CA VAL A 65 7.88 4.82 -3.48
C VAL A 65 7.16 4.13 -2.33
N ALA A 66 7.83 4.00 -1.20
CA ALA A 66 7.20 3.52 0.02
C ALA A 66 6.46 4.67 0.73
N ILE A 67 5.16 4.49 0.94
CA ILE A 67 4.30 5.39 1.69
C ILE A 67 4.02 4.74 3.03
N GLY A 68 4.44 5.41 4.12
CA GLY A 68 4.20 4.90 5.48
C GLY A 68 2.71 4.70 5.75
N TRP A 69 2.36 3.60 6.42
CA TRP A 69 0.96 3.18 6.66
C TRP A 69 0.13 4.27 7.36
N GLY A 70 0.74 5.07 8.24
CA GLY A 70 0.07 6.20 8.90
C GLY A 70 -0.33 7.36 7.98
N ASN A 71 0.17 7.39 6.74
CA ASN A 71 -0.24 8.34 5.71
C ASN A 71 -1.25 7.73 4.73
N VAL A 72 -1.70 6.50 4.95
CA VAL A 72 -2.66 5.82 4.08
C VAL A 72 -3.99 5.75 4.81
N THR A 73 -5.03 6.27 4.16
CA THR A 73 -6.41 6.15 4.61
C THR A 73 -7.12 5.17 3.72
N ARG A 74 -7.73 4.15 4.31
CA ARG A 74 -8.61 3.22 3.61
C ARG A 74 -10.05 3.64 3.85
N SER A 75 -10.77 3.87 2.77
CA SER A 75 -12.17 4.26 2.76
C SER A 75 -13.00 3.25 1.98
N GLY A 76 -14.32 3.34 2.12
CA GLY A 76 -15.25 2.49 1.37
C GLY A 76 -15.74 1.25 2.13
N THR A 77 -16.33 0.32 1.39
CA THR A 77 -16.94 -0.93 1.90
C THR A 77 -16.04 -2.12 1.61
N ALA A 78 -16.35 -3.33 2.09
CA ALA A 78 -15.50 -4.49 1.85
C ALA A 78 -15.30 -4.81 0.35
N ASP A 79 -16.26 -4.46 -0.49
CA ASP A 79 -16.29 -4.75 -1.93
C ASP A 79 -15.79 -3.57 -2.80
N ASP A 80 -15.92 -2.33 -2.30
CA ASP A 80 -15.46 -1.10 -2.96
C ASP A 80 -14.56 -0.35 -1.99
N GLN A 81 -13.27 -0.62 -2.05
CA GLN A 81 -12.27 0.05 -1.21
C GLN A 81 -11.46 1.03 -2.01
N GLU A 82 -11.21 2.17 -1.38
CA GLU A 82 -10.36 3.23 -1.90
C GLU A 82 -9.15 3.37 -0.96
N LEU A 83 -7.95 3.46 -1.55
CA LEU A 83 -6.74 3.84 -0.82
C LEU A 83 -6.38 5.28 -1.16
N ARG A 84 -6.39 6.13 -0.14
CA ARG A 84 -5.95 7.52 -0.26
C ARG A 84 -4.65 7.72 0.49
N ALA A 85 -3.67 8.30 -0.17
CA ALA A 85 -2.41 8.70 0.43
C ALA A 85 -2.46 10.19 0.79
N ASN A 86 -2.16 10.52 2.04
CA ASN A 86 -2.06 11.90 2.53
C ASN A 86 -0.72 12.55 2.14
N VAL A 87 -0.39 12.47 0.87
CA VAL A 87 0.82 13.00 0.24
C VAL A 87 0.46 13.44 -1.18
N THR A 88 1.13 14.46 -1.69
CA THR A 88 0.88 14.94 -3.06
C THR A 88 1.67 14.12 -4.08
N ARG A 89 1.17 14.07 -5.31
CA ARG A 89 1.84 13.36 -6.40
C ARG A 89 3.25 13.91 -6.68
N ASP A 90 3.44 15.23 -6.60
CA ASP A 90 4.75 15.87 -6.77
C ASP A 90 5.76 15.54 -5.67
N ALA A 91 5.29 15.43 -4.42
CA ALA A 91 6.13 14.97 -3.31
C ALA A 91 6.59 13.54 -3.56
N LEU A 92 5.69 12.67 -4.02
CA LEU A 92 6.03 11.30 -4.39
C LEU A 92 6.97 11.25 -5.59
N LYS A 93 6.79 12.07 -6.62
CA LYS A 93 7.71 12.19 -7.78
C LYS A 93 9.10 12.71 -7.41
N SER A 94 9.22 13.49 -6.33
CA SER A 94 10.51 14.00 -5.83
C SER A 94 11.14 13.12 -4.75
N ALA A 95 10.37 12.18 -4.18
CA ALA A 95 10.86 11.25 -3.17
C ALA A 95 12.01 10.37 -3.70
N PRO A 96 12.92 9.91 -2.83
CA PRO A 96 13.86 8.87 -3.21
C PRO A 96 13.13 7.64 -3.74
N GLU A 97 13.70 6.98 -4.74
CA GLU A 97 13.25 5.65 -5.13
C GLU A 97 13.37 4.72 -3.92
N PHE A 98 12.34 3.91 -3.70
CA PHE A 98 12.37 2.86 -2.71
C PHE A 98 13.38 1.82 -3.18
N ALA A 99 14.56 1.86 -2.56
CA ALA A 99 15.61 0.91 -2.87
C ALA A 99 15.18 -0.49 -2.41
N SER A 100 14.72 -1.31 -3.35
CA SER A 100 14.65 -2.76 -3.17
C SER A 100 16.09 -3.30 -3.14
N ARG A 101 16.78 -3.07 -2.02
CA ARG A 101 18.14 -3.55 -1.85
C ARG A 101 18.07 -5.07 -1.65
N ASN A 102 18.35 -5.78 -2.75
CA ASN A 102 18.65 -7.21 -2.81
C ASN A 102 19.69 -7.65 -1.78
#